data_AF-A0A9D1CWW8-F1
#
_entry.id   AF-A0A9D1CWW8-F1
#
_cell.length_a   1.000
_cell.length_b   1.000
_cell.length_c   1.000
_cell.angle_alpha   90.00
_cell.angle_beta   90.00
_cell.angle_gamma   90.00
#
_symmetry.space_group_name_H-M   'P 1'
#
loop_
_entity.id
_entity.type
_entity.pdbx_description
1 polymer ?
#
loop_
_entity_poly.entity_id
_entity_poly.type
_entity_poly.pdbx_seq_one_letter_code
_entity_poly.pdbx_strand_id
1 'polypeptide(L)' 'MSMMECAMCHRVADARSLRGCPVCGAMLCDDCAEREQGLCPDCAAAGRNE' A
#
# COMPACT_ATOMS: atom_id res chain seq x y z
N MET A 1 -18.93 8.50 -1.62
CA MET A 1 -17.96 7.40 -1.76
C MET A 1 -16.60 7.98 -1.41
N SER A 2 -15.95 7.49 -0.34
CA SER A 2 -14.64 8.00 0.08
C SER A 2 -13.57 7.40 -0.82
N MET A 3 -13.07 8.18 -1.76
CA MET A 3 -11.94 7.82 -2.60
C MET A 3 -10.66 8.06 -1.80
N MET A 4 -9.74 7.10 -1.85
CA MET A 4 -8.47 7.15 -1.15
C MET A 4 -7.33 6.99 -2.14
N GLU A 5 -6.16 7.49 -1.78
CA GLU A 5 -4.98 7.51 -2.65
C GLU A 5 -3.96 6.48 -2.18
N CYS A 6 -3.44 5.69 -3.13
CA CYS A 6 -2.36 4.74 -2.86
C CYS A 6 -1.07 5.49 -2.51
N ALA A 7 -0.49 5.19 -1.34
CA ALA A 7 0.76 5.81 -0.88
C ALA A 7 2.00 5.48 -1.74
N MET A 8 1.90 4.49 -2.64
CA MET A 8 3.02 4.08 -3.52
C MET A 8 2.94 4.70 -4.92
N CYS A 9 1.78 4.64 -5.58
CA CYS A 9 1.61 5.08 -6.96
C CYS A 9 0.72 6.32 -7.11
N HIS A 10 0.22 6.87 -5.99
CA HIS A 10 -0.71 8.01 -5.95
C HIS A 10 -1.98 7.80 -6.79
N ARG A 11 -2.33 6.54 -7.07
CA ARG A 11 -3.56 6.20 -7.78
C ARG A 11 -4.73 6.33 -6.80
N VAL A 12 -5.71 7.11 -7.21
CA VAL A 12 -6.99 7.21 -6.50
C VAL A 12 -7.83 5.97 -6.81
N ALA A 13 -8.27 5.28 -5.76
CA ALA A 13 -9.16 4.13 -5.85
C ALA A 13 -10.19 4.18 -4.72
N ASP A 14 -11.23 3.37 -4.83
CA ASP A 14 -12.16 3.18 -3.71
C ASP A 14 -11.42 2.59 -2.51
N ALA A 15 -11.75 3.07 -1.30
CA ALA A 15 -11.17 2.54 -0.07
C ALA A 15 -11.36 1.02 0.11
N ARG A 16 -12.35 0.42 -0.58
CA ARG A 16 -12.59 -1.03 -0.61
C ARG A 16 -11.60 -1.80 -1.49
N SER A 17 -10.97 -1.12 -2.44
CA SER A 17 -9.95 -1.64 -3.36
C SER A 17 -8.53 -1.23 -2.93
N LEU A 18 -8.40 -0.66 -1.73
CA LEU A 18 -7.12 -0.39 -1.11
C LEU A 18 -6.95 -1.36 0.07
N ARG A 19 -5.75 -1.89 0.19
CA ARG A 19 -5.28 -2.68 1.33
C ARG A 19 -4.42 -1.82 2.22
N GLY A 20 -4.66 -1.89 3.52
CA GLY A 20 -3.79 -1.30 4.52
C GLY A 20 -2.54 -2.16 4.71
N CYS A 21 -1.37 -1.52 4.73
CA CYS A 21 -0.13 -2.17 5.13
C CYS A 21 -0.29 -2.73 6.56
N PRO A 22 0.01 -4.01 6.82
CA PRO A 22 -0.17 -4.63 8.14
C PRO A 22 0.78 -4.07 9.21
N VAL A 23 1.83 -3.34 8.80
CA VAL A 23 2.85 -2.78 9.71
C VAL A 23 2.49 -1.36 10.15
N CYS A 24 2.24 -0.47 9.19
CA CYS A 24 2.04 0.97 9.46
C CYS A 24 0.62 1.47 9.15
N GLY A 25 -0.23 0.66 8.52
CA GLY A 25 -1.59 1.05 8.12
C GLY A 25 -1.68 1.90 6.86
N ALA A 26 -0.58 2.12 6.13
CA ALA A 26 -0.60 2.90 4.88
C ALA A 26 -1.50 2.23 3.80
N MET A 27 -2.30 3.04 3.11
CA MET A 27 -3.21 2.56 2.07
C MET A 27 -2.48 2.30 0.76
N LEU A 28 -2.62 1.09 0.22
CA LEU A 28 -2.00 0.63 -1.02
C LEU A 28 -3.07 0.05 -1.93
N CYS A 29 -3.00 0.30 -3.23
CA CYS A 29 -3.85 -0.44 -4.16
C CYS A 29 -3.46 -1.90 -4.24
N ASP A 30 -4.40 -2.77 -4.66
CA ASP A 30 -4.13 -4.21 -4.79
C ASP A 30 -2.87 -4.49 -5.62
N ASP A 31 -2.63 -3.78 -6.73
CA ASP A 31 -1.43 -3.97 -7.58
C ASP A 31 -0.12 -3.70 -6.81
N CYS A 32 -0.05 -2.56 -6.11
CA CYS A 32 1.11 -2.20 -5.29
C CYS A 32 1.30 -3.15 -4.10
N ALA A 33 0.19 -3.55 -3.47
CA ALA A 33 0.22 -4.51 -2.39
C ALA A 33 0.70 -5.87 -2.89
N GLU A 34 0.24 -6.38 -4.03
CA GLU A 34 0.69 -7.68 -4.56
C GLU A 34 2.18 -7.67 -4.94
N ARG A 35 2.66 -6.57 -5.52
CA ARG A 35 4.08 -6.42 -5.91
C ARG A 35 5.03 -6.41 -4.72
N GLU A 36 4.65 -5.75 -3.63
CA GLU A 36 5.48 -5.60 -2.42
C GLU A 36 5.05 -6.57 -1.30
N GLN A 37 4.40 -7.69 -1.62
CA GLN A 37 3.99 -8.73 -0.64
C GLN A 37 3.06 -8.21 0.48
N GLY A 38 2.28 -7.17 0.20
CA GLY A 38 1.33 -6.53 1.09
C GLY A 38 1.91 -5.38 1.91
N LEU A 39 3.17 -5.02 1.67
CA LEU A 39 3.87 -3.96 2.41
C LEU A 39 3.87 -2.64 1.65
N CYS A 40 3.90 -1.54 2.40
CA CYS A 40 4.11 -0.21 1.81
C CYS A 40 5.59 -0.03 1.43
N PRO A 41 5.92 0.93 0.53
CA PRO A 41 7.30 1.12 0.08
C PRO A 41 8.29 1.37 1.23
N ASP A 42 7.84 2.01 2.31
CA ASP A 42 8.68 2.27 3.49
C ASP A 42 8.99 0.98 4.27
N CYS A 43 7.96 0.20 4.61
CA CYS A 43 8.14 -1.09 5.31
C CYS A 43 8.83 -2.14 4.43
N ALA A 44 8.57 -2.12 3.11
CA ALA A 44 9.23 -3.01 2.17
C ALA A 44 10.70 -2.64 1.96
N ALA A 45 11.07 -1.36 2.04
CA ALA A 45 12.47 -0.93 2.04
C ALA A 45 13.19 -1.31 3.34
N ALA A 46 12.49 -1.23 4.49
CA ALA A 46 13.04 -1.60 5.79
C ALA A 46 13.44 -3.09 5.87
N GLY A 47 12.62 -4.00 5.33
CA GLY A 47 12.89 -5.45 5.34
C GLY A 47 13.84 -5.97 4.24
N ARG A 48 14.40 -5.10 3.39
CA ARG A 48 15.39 -5.48 2.37
C ARG A 48 16.84 -5.18 2.79
N ASN A 49 17.04 -4.57 3.96
CA ASN A 49 18.35 -4.19 4.49
C ASN A 49 18.82 -5.16 5.59
N GLU A 50 18.77 -6.47 5.33
CA GLU A 50 19.30 -7.52 6.22
C GLU A 50 20.19 -8.53 5.48
#